data_AF-A0A673UL12-F1
#
_entry.id   AF-A0A673UL12-F1
#
_cell.length_a   1.000
_cell.length_b   1.000
_cell.length_c   1.000
_cell.angle_alpha   90.00
_cell.angle_beta   90.00
_cell.angle_gamma   90.00
#
_symmetry.space_group_name_H-M   'P 1'
#
loop_
_entity.id
_entity.type
_entity.pdbx_description
1 polymer ?
#
loop_
_entity_poly.entity_id
_entity_poly.type
_entity_poly.pdbx_seq_one_letter_code
_entity_poly.pdbx_strand_id
1 'polypeptide(L)'
;MTTIPGGHWAPRSVPFREAEPRANGGRPHSPPPRDGEWCRHFPGGKFPRVVRGVRLWSSLISKTCRTGPVVMPKIKPGTSGRRRDRLEQSRELKSAGGLMFNTGIGQHILKNPLIVNSIIDKAALRPTDVVLEVGPGTGNMTVKLLEKAKKVIACELDPRLVAELHKRVQGTPLASKLQVLVGDVLKTDLPFFDACVANLPYQISSPFVFKLLLHRPFFRCAILMFQREFALRLVAKPGDKLYCRLSINTQLLARVDHLMKVGKNNFRPPPKVESSVVRIEPKNPPPPINFQEWDGLVRITFVRKNKTLSAAFKSSAVQQLLEKNYRIHCSLHNIIIPEDFSIADKIQQILTSTGFSDKRARSMDIDDFIRLLHGFNAEGIHFS
;
A
#
# COMPACT_ATOMS: atom_id res chain seq x y z
N MET A 1 7.13 29.15 63.12
CA MET A 1 8.19 30.09 63.54
C MET A 1 9.48 29.52 62.96
N THR A 2 10.16 30.09 61.97
CA THR A 2 10.38 31.49 61.60
C THR A 2 10.77 31.53 60.12
N THR A 3 10.33 32.57 59.43
CA THR A 3 10.45 32.88 57.99
C THR A 3 11.89 33.12 57.51
N ILE A 4 12.23 32.65 56.30
CA ILE A 4 13.40 33.06 55.51
C ILE A 4 12.91 33.76 54.22
N PRO A 5 13.52 34.88 53.77
CA PRO A 5 12.91 35.76 52.77
C PRO A 5 13.21 35.34 51.33
N GLY A 6 12.26 35.63 50.44
CA GLY A 6 12.32 35.39 49.01
C GLY A 6 13.33 36.28 48.27
N GLY A 7 14.07 35.65 47.35
CA GLY A 7 14.88 36.31 46.34
C GLY A 7 14.21 36.24 44.98
N HIS A 8 13.74 37.39 44.49
CA HIS A 8 13.40 37.61 43.08
C HIS A 8 14.68 37.62 42.24
N TRP A 9 14.75 36.79 41.21
CA TRP A 9 15.68 36.93 40.09
C TRP A 9 14.93 36.73 38.78
N ALA A 10 14.69 37.84 38.09
CA ALA A 10 14.37 37.90 36.67
C ALA A 10 15.46 38.72 35.98
N PRO A 11 15.97 38.28 34.82
CA PRO A 11 16.54 39.20 33.87
C PRO A 11 15.91 39.06 32.48
N ARG A 12 15.15 40.11 32.13
CA ARG A 12 15.16 40.85 30.86
C ARG A 12 15.11 40.04 29.55
N SER A 13 13.90 39.97 29.01
CA SER A 13 13.60 39.80 27.60
C SER A 13 14.13 40.98 26.77
N VAL A 14 15.02 40.70 25.81
CA VAL A 14 15.44 41.64 24.76
C VAL A 14 14.43 41.56 23.61
N PRO A 15 13.89 42.70 23.10
CA PRO A 15 12.91 42.67 22.02
C PRO A 15 13.61 42.42 20.67
N PHE A 16 13.24 41.33 20.01
CA PHE A 16 13.62 41.03 18.63
C PHE A 16 12.80 41.92 17.70
N ARG A 17 13.46 42.91 17.07
CA ARG A 17 12.84 43.84 16.12
C ARG A 17 12.50 43.13 14.82
N GLU A 18 11.25 43.29 14.41
CA GLU A 18 10.75 43.02 13.06
C GLU A 18 11.54 43.84 12.03
N ALA A 19 12.00 43.17 10.98
CA ALA A 19 12.58 43.79 9.79
C ALA A 19 11.64 43.53 8.61
N GLU A 20 10.91 44.57 8.20
CA GLU A 20 10.17 44.62 6.94
C GLU A 20 10.99 45.31 5.82
N PRO A 21 10.64 45.08 4.55
CA PRO A 21 11.62 44.86 3.49
C PRO A 21 11.97 46.13 2.70
N ARG A 22 13.23 46.25 2.27
CA ARG A 22 13.63 47.22 1.25
C ARG A 22 13.55 46.62 -0.14
N ALA A 23 12.72 47.25 -0.96
CA ALA A 23 12.67 47.09 -2.40
C ALA A 23 13.96 47.57 -3.09
N ASN A 24 14.42 46.82 -4.09
CA ASN A 24 15.12 47.38 -5.24
C ASN A 24 14.85 46.48 -6.46
N GLY A 25 14.40 47.11 -7.54
CA GLY A 25 13.80 46.45 -8.69
C GLY A 25 14.76 46.05 -9.81
N GLY A 26 14.19 45.29 -10.75
CA GLY A 26 14.47 45.41 -12.18
C GLY A 26 15.34 44.33 -12.82
N ARG A 27 14.71 43.24 -13.30
CA ARG A 27 14.46 42.98 -14.74
C ARG A 27 13.70 41.64 -14.92
N PRO A 28 12.90 41.49 -16.00
CA PRO A 28 11.87 40.46 -16.08
C PRO A 28 12.43 39.14 -16.62
N HIS A 29 12.08 38.02 -15.99
CA HIS A 29 12.28 36.69 -16.56
C HIS A 29 10.95 36.13 -17.08
N SER A 30 11.01 35.76 -18.36
CA SER A 30 9.95 35.34 -19.28
C SER A 30 9.16 34.09 -18.83
N PRO A 31 7.92 33.89 -19.32
CA PRO A 31 7.11 32.73 -18.99
C PRO A 31 7.62 31.46 -19.71
N PRO A 32 7.35 30.24 -19.19
CA PRO A 32 7.75 29.01 -19.85
C PRO A 32 6.92 28.77 -21.12
N PRO A 33 7.53 28.27 -22.21
CA PRO A 33 6.80 27.96 -23.44
C PRO A 33 6.05 26.63 -23.33
N ARG A 34 4.91 26.56 -24.02
CA ARG A 34 4.18 25.32 -24.34
C ARG A 34 4.84 24.61 -25.52
N ASP A 35 4.81 23.29 -25.45
CA ASP A 35 4.80 22.26 -26.50
C ASP A 35 5.47 22.54 -27.85
N GLY A 36 6.39 21.65 -28.25
CA GLY A 36 6.59 21.32 -29.67
C GLY A 36 8.03 21.18 -30.17
N GLU A 37 8.45 19.92 -30.31
CA GLU A 37 9.30 19.39 -31.39
C GLU A 37 10.81 19.68 -31.45
N TRP A 38 11.48 18.70 -32.10
CA TRP A 38 12.88 18.60 -32.53
C TRP A 38 13.86 18.10 -31.43
N CYS A 39 14.58 16.98 -31.55
CA CYS A 39 15.07 16.33 -32.76
C CYS A 39 15.45 14.85 -32.55
N ARG A 40 15.45 14.14 -33.69
CA ARG A 40 15.74 12.72 -33.93
C ARG A 40 17.26 12.43 -33.98
N HIS A 41 17.57 11.11 -34.06
CA HIS A 41 18.78 10.38 -34.53
C HIS A 41 19.65 9.79 -33.39
N PHE A 42 19.99 8.50 -33.27
CA PHE A 42 19.94 7.24 -34.07
C PHE A 42 20.32 6.06 -33.09
N PRO A 43 20.44 4.75 -33.47
CA PRO A 43 19.83 3.96 -34.54
C PRO A 43 19.22 2.58 -34.12
N GLY A 44 18.37 2.10 -35.02
CA GLY A 44 17.89 0.74 -35.32
C GLY A 44 18.32 -0.51 -34.53
N GLY A 45 17.32 -1.25 -34.07
CA GLY A 45 17.39 -2.69 -33.76
C GLY A 45 16.06 -3.37 -34.09
N LYS A 46 16.06 -4.25 -35.11
CA LYS A 46 14.90 -4.96 -35.66
C LYS A 46 14.42 -6.06 -34.69
N PHE A 47 13.11 -6.15 -34.44
CA PHE A 47 12.46 -7.34 -33.86
C PHE A 47 11.79 -8.17 -34.97
N PRO A 48 12.01 -9.49 -35.07
CA PRO A 48 11.29 -10.32 -36.03
C PRO A 48 9.93 -10.81 -35.51
N ARG A 49 9.00 -10.90 -36.45
CA ARG A 49 7.66 -11.49 -36.38
C ARG A 49 7.70 -12.97 -35.97
N VAL A 50 6.74 -13.36 -35.13
CA VAL A 50 6.38 -14.75 -34.88
C VAL A 50 5.46 -15.26 -36.00
N VAL A 51 5.88 -16.33 -36.69
CA VAL A 51 5.03 -17.15 -37.57
C VAL A 51 5.06 -18.60 -37.08
N ARG A 52 3.91 -19.24 -37.25
CA ARG A 52 3.46 -20.58 -36.86
C ARG A 52 4.45 -21.74 -37.15
N GLY A 53 4.46 -22.72 -36.25
CA GLY A 53 3.99 -24.07 -36.58
C GLY A 53 4.98 -25.25 -36.64
N VAL A 54 4.69 -26.23 -35.75
CA VAL A 54 4.58 -27.68 -36.02
C VAL A 54 5.84 -28.60 -35.98
N ARG A 55 5.70 -29.68 -35.18
CA ARG A 55 6.40 -31.00 -35.11
C ARG A 55 7.85 -30.96 -34.57
N LEU A 56 8.33 -31.90 -33.75
CA LEU A 56 8.23 -33.37 -33.74
C LEU A 56 8.60 -33.89 -32.34
N TRP A 57 8.00 -34.99 -31.86
CA TRP A 57 8.73 -36.21 -31.46
C TRP A 57 7.76 -37.35 -31.09
N SER A 58 7.96 -38.46 -31.78
CA SER A 58 7.44 -39.79 -31.49
C SER A 58 8.41 -40.55 -30.60
N SER A 59 7.93 -41.31 -29.62
CA SER A 59 8.31 -42.72 -29.48
C SER A 59 7.43 -43.47 -28.48
N LEU A 60 6.96 -44.61 -28.99
CA LEU A 60 6.43 -45.87 -28.42
C LEU A 60 6.23 -46.01 -26.91
N ILE A 61 5.07 -46.61 -26.55
CA ILE A 61 4.99 -47.93 -25.90
C ILE A 61 3.64 -48.58 -26.23
N SER A 62 3.73 -49.88 -26.53
CA SER A 62 2.68 -50.82 -26.93
C SER A 62 1.58 -51.05 -25.88
N LYS A 63 0.35 -51.36 -26.32
CA LYS A 63 -0.24 -52.71 -26.21
C LYS A 63 -1.69 -52.74 -26.74
N THR A 64 -1.90 -53.75 -27.56
CA THR A 64 -3.12 -54.41 -28.01
C THR A 64 -4.33 -54.31 -27.07
N CYS A 65 -5.52 -53.96 -27.60
CA CYS A 65 -6.74 -54.72 -27.29
C CYS A 65 -7.85 -54.50 -28.32
N ARG A 66 -8.68 -55.53 -28.42
CA ARG A 66 -9.54 -55.93 -29.54
C ARG A 66 -10.81 -55.09 -29.72
N THR A 67 -11.26 -55.08 -30.96
CA THR A 67 -12.57 -54.63 -31.45
C THR A 67 -13.72 -55.49 -30.93
N GLY A 68 -14.77 -54.86 -30.42
CA GLY A 68 -16.11 -55.43 -30.24
C GLY A 68 -17.16 -54.32 -30.45
N PRO A 69 -18.30 -54.58 -31.12
CA PRO A 69 -19.30 -53.53 -31.37
C PRO A 69 -20.19 -53.33 -30.14
N VAL A 70 -20.27 -52.11 -29.63
CA VAL A 70 -21.22 -51.73 -28.58
C VAL A 70 -22.42 -51.01 -29.21
N VAL A 71 -23.59 -51.61 -29.02
CA VAL A 71 -24.91 -51.14 -29.45
C VAL A 71 -25.29 -49.86 -28.71
N MET A 72 -25.75 -48.82 -29.43
CA MET A 72 -26.27 -47.59 -28.85
C MET A 72 -27.73 -47.75 -28.37
N PRO A 73 -28.08 -47.35 -27.14
CA PRO A 73 -29.47 -47.19 -26.75
C PRO A 73 -30.02 -45.83 -27.23
N LYS A 74 -31.20 -45.86 -27.87
CA LYS A 74 -31.97 -44.67 -28.27
C LYS A 74 -32.46 -43.91 -27.03
N ILE A 75 -32.06 -42.65 -26.89
CA ILE A 75 -32.59 -41.71 -25.87
C ILE A 75 -33.79 -40.96 -26.46
N LYS A 76 -34.92 -40.99 -25.75
CA LYS A 76 -36.16 -40.24 -26.06
C LYS A 76 -35.95 -38.72 -25.87
N PRO A 77 -36.57 -37.85 -26.68
CA PRO A 77 -36.45 -36.40 -26.50
C PRO A 77 -37.37 -35.94 -25.37
N GLY A 78 -36.81 -35.38 -24.31
CA GLY A 78 -37.58 -34.77 -23.23
C GLY A 78 -36.76 -33.71 -22.50
N THR A 79 -37.38 -32.53 -22.30
CA THR A 79 -36.94 -31.40 -21.47
C THR A 79 -35.99 -30.35 -22.08
N SER A 80 -36.36 -29.77 -23.23
CA SER A 80 -35.76 -28.50 -23.71
C SER A 80 -36.39 -27.23 -23.09
N GLY A 81 -37.58 -27.33 -22.47
CA GLY A 81 -38.31 -26.18 -21.90
C GLY A 81 -37.71 -25.61 -20.60
N ARG A 82 -37.43 -26.46 -19.61
CA ARG A 82 -36.94 -26.02 -18.28
C ARG A 82 -35.59 -25.29 -18.29
N ARG A 83 -34.77 -25.50 -19.33
CA ARG A 83 -33.44 -24.85 -19.46
C ARG A 83 -33.54 -23.47 -20.12
N ARG A 84 -34.53 -23.26 -20.99
CA ARG A 84 -34.85 -21.94 -21.57
C ARG A 84 -35.47 -21.02 -20.53
N ASP A 85 -36.46 -21.50 -19.76
CA ASP A 85 -37.09 -20.69 -18.71
C ASP A 85 -36.07 -20.19 -17.67
N ARG A 86 -35.11 -21.03 -17.25
CA ARG A 86 -34.07 -20.62 -16.29
C ARG A 86 -33.06 -19.63 -16.89
N LEU A 87 -32.78 -19.73 -18.19
CA LEU A 87 -31.89 -18.80 -18.90
C LEU A 87 -32.58 -17.46 -19.20
N GLU A 88 -33.87 -17.49 -19.53
CA GLU A 88 -34.71 -16.31 -19.75
C GLU A 88 -34.99 -15.58 -18.44
N GLN A 89 -35.32 -16.29 -17.35
CA GLN A 89 -35.47 -15.70 -16.02
C GLN A 89 -34.13 -15.10 -15.50
N SER A 90 -32.98 -15.69 -15.86
CA SER A 90 -31.66 -15.10 -15.59
C SER A 90 -31.31 -13.90 -16.46
N ARG A 91 -31.99 -13.73 -17.61
CA ARG A 91 -31.84 -12.59 -18.52
C ARG A 91 -32.82 -11.46 -18.16
N GLU A 92 -34.03 -11.78 -17.71
CA GLU A 92 -34.99 -10.81 -17.16
C GLU A 92 -34.50 -10.22 -15.83
N LEU A 93 -33.87 -11.02 -14.97
CA LEU A 93 -33.19 -10.49 -13.77
C LEU A 93 -31.94 -9.63 -14.10
N LYS A 94 -31.42 -9.72 -15.33
CA LYS A 94 -30.33 -8.86 -15.84
C LYS A 94 -30.83 -7.61 -16.56
N SER A 95 -32.08 -7.57 -17.01
CA SER A 95 -32.68 -6.38 -17.65
C SER A 95 -33.28 -5.39 -16.65
N ALA A 96 -33.47 -5.79 -15.39
CA ALA A 96 -33.90 -4.92 -14.30
C ALA A 96 -32.73 -4.10 -13.71
N GLY A 97 -32.18 -3.15 -14.48
CA GLY A 97 -31.43 -1.97 -13.98
C GLY A 97 -30.26 -2.17 -13.00
N GLY A 98 -29.80 -3.40 -12.77
CA GLY A 98 -28.81 -3.71 -11.74
C GLY A 98 -27.40 -3.41 -12.23
N LEU A 99 -26.72 -2.46 -11.59
CA LEU A 99 -25.33 -2.14 -11.90
C LEU A 99 -24.45 -3.39 -11.76
N MET A 100 -23.87 -3.86 -12.87
CA MET A 100 -23.02 -5.03 -12.88
C MET A 100 -21.64 -4.72 -12.30
N PHE A 101 -21.30 -5.38 -11.19
CA PHE A 101 -20.00 -5.28 -10.54
C PHE A 101 -18.97 -6.17 -11.22
N ASN A 102 -17.79 -5.63 -11.48
CA ASN A 102 -16.69 -6.36 -12.09
C ASN A 102 -15.84 -7.04 -10.99
N THR A 103 -16.07 -8.34 -10.80
CA THR A 103 -15.30 -9.16 -9.84
C THR A 103 -13.83 -9.31 -10.19
N GLY A 104 -13.46 -9.19 -11.48
CA GLY A 104 -12.08 -9.31 -11.94
C GLY A 104 -11.18 -8.18 -11.42
N ILE A 105 -11.75 -6.99 -11.22
CA ILE A 105 -11.05 -5.83 -10.65
C ILE A 105 -11.28 -5.66 -9.14
N GLY A 106 -11.90 -6.64 -8.49
CA GLY A 106 -12.09 -6.66 -7.03
C GLY A 106 -13.24 -5.81 -6.50
N GLN A 107 -14.24 -5.47 -7.32
CA GLN A 107 -15.43 -4.74 -6.85
C GLN A 107 -16.33 -5.64 -5.99
N HIS A 108 -16.14 -5.56 -4.66
CA HIS A 108 -16.93 -6.26 -3.65
C HIS A 108 -17.62 -5.24 -2.73
N ILE A 109 -18.93 -5.05 -2.91
CA ILE A 109 -19.70 -4.04 -2.15
C ILE A 109 -20.07 -4.60 -0.78
N LEU A 110 -19.67 -3.90 0.28
CA LEU A 110 -20.10 -4.21 1.64
C LEU A 110 -21.61 -3.91 1.80
N LYS A 111 -22.41 -4.94 2.08
CA LYS A 111 -23.87 -4.83 2.19
C LYS A 111 -24.41 -4.93 3.62
N ASN A 112 -23.62 -5.43 4.58
CA ASN A 112 -24.11 -5.61 5.95
C ASN A 112 -24.09 -4.26 6.71
N PRO A 113 -25.25 -3.69 7.10
CA PRO A 113 -25.30 -2.39 7.78
C PRO A 113 -24.67 -2.41 9.18
N LEU A 114 -24.65 -3.56 9.86
CA LEU A 114 -24.04 -3.68 11.19
C LEU A 114 -22.51 -3.54 11.12
N ILE A 115 -21.90 -4.12 10.08
CA ILE A 115 -20.46 -3.98 9.85
C ILE A 115 -20.12 -2.53 9.47
N VAL A 116 -20.93 -1.91 8.61
CA VAL A 116 -20.76 -0.48 8.26
C VAL A 116 -20.84 0.40 9.51
N ASN A 117 -21.84 0.21 10.36
CA ASN A 117 -21.96 0.95 11.62
C ASN A 117 -20.73 0.75 12.50
N SER A 118 -20.30 -0.50 12.67
CA SER A 118 -19.13 -0.80 13.49
C SER A 118 -17.85 -0.16 12.94
N ILE A 119 -17.65 -0.13 11.63
CA ILE A 119 -16.52 0.57 10.99
C ILE A 119 -16.55 2.07 11.31
N ILE A 120 -17.72 2.70 11.19
CA ILE A 120 -17.89 4.13 11.44
C ILE A 120 -17.69 4.48 12.92
N ASP A 121 -18.22 3.65 13.82
CA ASP A 121 -18.04 3.85 15.25
C ASP A 121 -16.56 3.67 15.66
N LYS A 122 -15.87 2.69 15.06
CA LYS A 122 -14.42 2.52 15.22
C LYS A 122 -13.60 3.62 14.54
N ALA A 123 -14.16 4.41 13.61
CA ALA A 123 -13.47 5.59 13.09
C ALA A 123 -13.48 6.76 14.08
N ALA A 124 -14.33 6.72 15.12
CA ALA A 124 -14.44 7.75 16.15
C ALA A 124 -14.48 9.16 15.55
N LEU A 125 -15.38 9.35 14.58
CA LEU A 125 -15.52 10.59 13.83
C LEU A 125 -15.96 11.74 14.74
N ARG A 126 -15.37 12.91 14.51
CA ARG A 126 -15.77 14.17 15.12
C ARG A 126 -16.63 14.96 14.12
N PRO A 127 -17.59 15.78 14.58
CA PRO A 127 -18.43 16.59 13.68
C PRO A 127 -17.63 17.55 12.79
N THR A 128 -16.42 17.91 13.18
CA THR A 128 -15.52 18.81 12.45
C THR A 128 -14.65 18.11 11.41
N ASP A 129 -14.59 16.77 11.42
CA ASP A 129 -13.65 16.01 10.60
C ASP A 129 -13.96 16.13 9.11
N VAL A 130 -12.89 16.17 8.31
CA VAL A 130 -12.90 15.82 6.89
C VAL A 130 -12.55 14.34 6.77
N VAL A 131 -13.43 13.55 6.15
CA VAL A 131 -13.24 12.10 5.98
C VAL A 131 -12.88 11.78 4.53
N LEU A 132 -11.77 11.07 4.33
CA LEU A 132 -11.43 10.46 3.05
C LEU A 132 -12.05 9.06 2.97
N GLU A 133 -12.99 8.84 2.07
CA GLU A 133 -13.52 7.51 1.75
C GLU A 133 -12.90 7.00 0.45
N VAL A 134 -12.25 5.84 0.46
CA VAL A 134 -11.70 5.25 -0.77
C VAL A 134 -12.46 3.98 -1.15
N GLY A 135 -12.99 3.98 -2.37
CA GLY A 135 -13.91 2.94 -2.86
C GLY A 135 -15.30 3.06 -2.22
N PRO A 136 -16.01 4.20 -2.39
CA PRO A 136 -17.36 4.39 -1.84
C PRO A 136 -18.39 3.39 -2.40
N GLY A 137 -18.13 2.82 -3.58
CA GLY A 137 -19.02 1.85 -4.19
C GLY A 137 -20.40 2.44 -4.46
N THR A 138 -21.45 1.79 -3.97
CA THR A 138 -22.83 2.29 -4.07
C THR A 138 -23.18 3.35 -3.02
N GLY A 139 -22.25 3.75 -2.15
CA GLY A 139 -22.46 4.79 -1.14
C GLY A 139 -23.08 4.33 0.18
N ASN A 140 -23.06 3.03 0.49
CA ASN A 140 -23.65 2.49 1.74
C ASN A 140 -22.98 3.06 3.00
N MET A 141 -21.68 3.31 2.92
CA MET A 141 -20.89 3.89 4.01
C MET A 141 -20.87 5.41 3.88
N THR A 142 -20.71 5.95 2.67
CA THR A 142 -20.74 7.39 2.37
C THR A 142 -21.90 8.13 3.03
N VAL A 143 -23.14 7.65 2.89
CA VAL A 143 -24.32 8.34 3.46
C VAL A 143 -24.23 8.48 4.98
N LYS A 144 -23.72 7.45 5.67
CA LYS A 144 -23.55 7.45 7.12
C LYS A 144 -22.36 8.27 7.58
N LEU A 145 -21.31 8.37 6.75
CA LEU A 145 -20.19 9.27 6.99
C LEU A 145 -20.63 10.74 6.90
N LEU A 146 -21.43 11.08 5.89
CA LEU A 146 -21.95 12.44 5.66
C LEU A 146 -22.83 12.95 6.82
N GLU A 147 -23.55 12.06 7.49
CA GLU A 147 -24.34 12.37 8.69
C GLU A 147 -23.47 12.79 9.87
N LYS A 148 -22.26 12.21 10.01
CA LYS A 148 -21.38 12.40 11.17
C LYS A 148 -20.23 13.39 10.95
N ALA A 149 -19.82 13.63 9.71
CA ALA A 149 -18.65 14.44 9.37
C ALA A 149 -19.01 15.84 8.83
N LYS A 150 -18.03 16.75 8.85
CA LYS A 150 -18.14 18.07 8.22
C LYS A 150 -18.15 17.94 6.69
N LYS A 151 -17.27 17.10 6.17
CA LYS A 151 -17.07 16.87 4.73
C LYS A 151 -16.62 15.43 4.49
N VAL A 152 -17.10 14.82 3.41
CA VAL A 152 -16.62 13.52 2.93
C VAL A 152 -16.04 13.70 1.54
N ILE A 153 -14.80 13.27 1.36
CA ILE A 153 -14.09 13.25 0.09
C ILE A 153 -14.01 11.78 -0.34
N ALA A 154 -14.77 11.42 -1.37
CA ALA A 154 -14.85 10.05 -1.86
C ALA A 154 -13.97 9.87 -3.10
N CYS A 155 -13.05 8.91 -3.08
CA CYS A 155 -12.22 8.55 -4.23
C CYS A 155 -12.78 7.29 -4.89
N GLU A 156 -13.18 7.40 -6.16
CA GLU A 156 -13.75 6.29 -6.92
C GLU A 156 -13.14 6.20 -8.32
N LEU A 157 -12.81 4.99 -8.74
CA LEU A 157 -12.22 4.72 -10.04
C LEU A 157 -13.28 4.54 -11.12
N ASP A 158 -14.44 3.95 -10.79
CA ASP A 158 -15.51 3.65 -11.75
C ASP A 158 -16.49 4.83 -11.89
N PRO A 159 -16.51 5.54 -13.04
CA PRO A 159 -17.39 6.70 -13.23
C PRO A 159 -18.88 6.35 -13.14
N ARG A 160 -19.26 5.09 -13.37
CA ARG A 160 -20.66 4.65 -13.25
C ARG A 160 -21.11 4.68 -11.79
N LEU A 161 -20.23 4.28 -10.87
CA LEU A 161 -20.50 4.32 -9.43
C LEU A 161 -20.52 5.76 -8.91
N VAL A 162 -19.70 6.64 -9.48
CA VAL A 162 -19.73 8.08 -9.18
C VAL A 162 -21.11 8.68 -9.50
N ALA A 163 -21.66 8.38 -10.67
CA ALA A 163 -22.99 8.86 -11.06
C ALA A 163 -24.09 8.36 -10.12
N GLU A 164 -24.07 7.07 -9.77
CA GLU A 164 -25.01 6.49 -8.80
C GLU A 164 -24.85 7.10 -7.40
N LEU A 165 -23.61 7.36 -6.96
CA LEU A 165 -23.34 7.97 -5.68
C LEU A 165 -23.90 9.39 -5.59
N HIS A 166 -23.70 10.20 -6.64
CA HIS A 166 -24.29 11.54 -6.71
C HIS A 166 -25.81 11.49 -6.70
N LYS A 167 -26.41 10.62 -7.53
CA LYS A 167 -27.86 10.42 -7.56
C LYS A 167 -28.42 10.01 -6.19
N ARG A 168 -27.70 9.19 -5.44
CA ARG A 168 -28.10 8.70 -4.12
C ARG A 168 -28.18 9.81 -3.07
N VAL A 169 -27.30 10.81 -3.13
CA VAL A 169 -27.30 11.94 -2.18
C VAL A 169 -28.05 13.16 -2.70
N GLN A 170 -28.39 13.19 -3.99
CA GLN A 170 -29.10 14.29 -4.63
C GLN A 170 -30.43 14.59 -3.92
N GLY A 171 -30.73 15.87 -3.72
CA GLY A 171 -31.94 16.31 -3.02
C GLY A 171 -31.88 16.19 -1.50
N THR A 172 -30.79 15.67 -0.92
CA THR A 172 -30.58 15.64 0.52
C THR A 172 -29.69 16.81 0.98
N PRO A 173 -29.83 17.28 2.23
CA PRO A 173 -28.91 18.28 2.81
C PRO A 173 -27.45 17.80 2.88
N LEU A 174 -27.22 16.49 2.73
CA LEU A 174 -25.88 15.88 2.77
C LEU A 174 -25.09 16.11 1.48
N ALA A 175 -25.77 16.42 0.37
CA ALA A 175 -25.13 16.55 -0.95
C ALA A 175 -24.00 17.59 -0.97
N SER A 176 -24.17 18.71 -0.25
CA SER A 176 -23.19 19.80 -0.18
C SER A 176 -21.90 19.42 0.56
N LYS A 177 -21.95 18.37 1.39
CA LYS A 177 -20.79 17.85 2.14
C LYS A 177 -19.98 16.82 1.37
N LEU A 178 -20.50 16.30 0.25
CA LEU A 178 -19.84 15.27 -0.54
C LEU A 178 -19.01 15.90 -1.67
N GLN A 179 -17.72 15.57 -1.70
CA GLN A 179 -16.85 15.79 -2.84
C GLN A 179 -16.42 14.43 -3.40
N VAL A 180 -16.50 14.25 -4.72
CA VAL A 180 -16.05 13.01 -5.37
C VAL A 180 -14.83 13.29 -6.24
N LEU A 181 -13.74 12.56 -6.00
CA LEU A 181 -12.53 12.56 -6.81
C LEU A 181 -12.55 11.32 -7.70
N VAL A 182 -12.69 11.54 -9.00
CA VAL A 182 -12.75 10.45 -9.99
C VAL A 182 -11.34 10.13 -10.46
N GLY A 183 -10.91 8.88 -10.30
CA GLY A 183 -9.64 8.40 -10.81
C GLY A 183 -8.93 7.37 -9.94
N ASP A 184 -7.71 7.04 -10.35
CA ASP A 184 -6.84 6.13 -9.61
C ASP A 184 -6.24 6.82 -8.38
N VAL A 185 -6.75 6.46 -7.20
CA VAL A 185 -6.33 6.99 -5.91
C VAL A 185 -4.81 6.89 -5.67
N LEU A 186 -4.12 5.91 -6.27
CA LEU A 186 -2.67 5.79 -6.11
C LEU A 186 -1.93 6.93 -6.81
N LYS A 187 -2.49 7.47 -7.89
CA LYS A 187 -1.92 8.55 -8.71
C LYS A 187 -2.46 9.93 -8.33
N THR A 188 -3.62 9.99 -7.69
CA THR A 188 -4.23 11.25 -7.24
C THR A 188 -3.47 11.86 -6.08
N ASP A 189 -3.30 13.18 -6.10
CA ASP A 189 -2.84 13.94 -4.93
C ASP A 189 -3.96 14.03 -3.90
N LEU A 190 -3.71 13.47 -2.71
CA LEU A 190 -4.72 13.40 -1.67
C LEU A 190 -4.81 14.73 -0.92
N PRO A 191 -6.01 15.32 -0.79
CA PRO A 191 -6.20 16.52 0.02
C PRO A 191 -5.98 16.23 1.50
N PHE A 192 -6.06 17.25 2.34
CA PHE A 192 -6.12 17.07 3.79
C PHE A 192 -7.38 16.28 4.20
N PHE A 193 -7.21 15.38 5.17
CA PHE A 193 -8.30 14.67 5.83
C PHE A 193 -7.90 14.30 7.27
N ASP A 194 -8.86 14.26 8.18
CA ASP A 194 -8.66 13.88 9.58
C ASP A 194 -8.71 12.37 9.77
N ALA A 195 -9.63 11.71 9.06
CA ALA A 195 -9.80 10.26 9.12
C ALA A 195 -9.98 9.67 7.72
N CYS A 196 -9.52 8.44 7.53
CA CYS A 196 -9.74 7.70 6.29
C CYS A 196 -10.54 6.43 6.57
N VAL A 197 -11.50 6.11 5.70
CA VAL A 197 -12.18 4.82 5.70
C VAL A 197 -12.09 4.23 4.30
N ALA A 198 -11.75 2.95 4.18
CA ALA A 198 -11.60 2.36 2.85
C ALA A 198 -12.01 0.89 2.78
N ASN A 199 -12.71 0.55 1.70
CA ASN A 199 -12.97 -0.81 1.26
C ASN A 199 -12.30 -1.02 -0.10
N LEU A 200 -11.00 -1.25 -0.07
CA LEU A 200 -10.17 -1.28 -1.27
C LEU A 200 -10.19 -2.65 -1.95
N PRO A 201 -10.04 -2.70 -3.28
CA PRO A 201 -9.56 -3.89 -3.95
C PRO A 201 -8.22 -4.34 -3.36
N TYR A 202 -8.09 -5.64 -3.15
CA TYR A 202 -6.94 -6.20 -2.44
C TYR A 202 -5.61 -6.01 -3.18
N GLN A 203 -5.67 -5.84 -4.49
CA GLN A 203 -4.51 -5.62 -5.38
C GLN A 203 -3.78 -4.32 -5.07
N ILE A 204 -4.49 -3.30 -4.57
CA ILE A 204 -3.92 -1.97 -4.29
C ILE A 204 -3.67 -1.74 -2.79
N SER A 205 -3.90 -2.74 -1.94
CA SER A 205 -3.82 -2.59 -0.48
C SER A 205 -2.43 -2.16 -0.01
N SER A 206 -1.37 -2.82 -0.48
CA SER A 206 0.01 -2.48 -0.08
C SER A 206 0.45 -1.07 -0.52
N PRO A 207 0.35 -0.68 -1.82
CA PRO A 207 0.76 0.66 -2.23
C PRO A 207 -0.10 1.75 -1.58
N PHE A 208 -1.39 1.50 -1.35
CA PHE A 208 -2.25 2.46 -0.68
C PHE A 208 -1.88 2.70 0.79
N VAL A 209 -1.54 1.63 1.54
CA VAL A 209 -1.05 1.78 2.92
C VAL A 209 0.18 2.67 2.97
N PHE A 210 1.16 2.47 2.10
CA PHE A 210 2.34 3.33 2.06
C PHE A 210 2.02 4.76 1.58
N LYS A 211 1.10 4.93 0.63
CA LYS A 211 0.62 6.26 0.23
C LYS A 211 0.02 7.02 1.41
N LEU A 212 -0.77 6.35 2.27
CA LEU A 212 -1.28 6.96 3.50
C LEU A 212 -0.16 7.29 4.48
N LEU A 213 0.75 6.37 4.78
CA LEU A 213 1.82 6.61 5.76
C LEU A 213 2.78 7.75 5.36
N LEU A 214 2.97 7.95 4.06
CA LEU A 214 3.78 9.03 3.50
C LEU A 214 3.00 10.33 3.27
N HIS A 215 1.67 10.30 3.39
CA HIS A 215 0.82 11.47 3.17
C HIS A 215 1.08 12.54 4.24
N ARG A 216 1.02 13.80 3.80
CA ARG A 216 1.12 14.98 4.65
C ARG A 216 0.04 16.00 4.24
N PRO A 217 -0.54 16.78 5.17
CA PRO A 217 -0.38 16.70 6.63
C PRO A 217 -0.85 15.37 7.23
N PHE A 218 -0.44 15.04 8.46
CA PHE A 218 -0.84 13.79 9.10
C PHE A 218 -2.34 13.73 9.37
N PHE A 219 -2.95 12.58 9.09
CA PHE A 219 -4.29 12.23 9.54
C PHE A 219 -4.25 11.56 10.91
N ARG A 220 -5.39 11.54 11.61
CA ARG A 220 -5.53 10.96 12.95
C ARG A 220 -5.57 9.43 12.92
N CYS A 221 -6.47 8.86 12.12
CA CYS A 221 -6.60 7.41 11.98
C CYS A 221 -7.22 7.00 10.65
N ALA A 222 -6.87 5.79 10.20
CA ALA A 222 -7.49 5.15 9.03
C ALA A 222 -8.12 3.81 9.44
N ILE A 223 -9.37 3.58 9.06
CA ILE A 223 -10.09 2.32 9.27
C ILE A 223 -10.23 1.62 7.92
N LEU A 224 -9.41 0.61 7.71
CA LEU A 224 -9.19 0.00 6.40
C LEU A 224 -9.63 -1.45 6.42
N MET A 225 -10.34 -1.88 5.37
CA MET A 225 -10.71 -3.27 5.19
C MET A 225 -9.76 -3.98 4.22
N PHE A 226 -9.25 -5.12 4.65
CA PHE A 226 -8.28 -5.93 3.90
C PHE A 226 -8.68 -7.41 3.89
N GLN A 227 -8.01 -8.21 3.04
CA GLN A 227 -8.01 -9.66 3.20
C GLN A 227 -7.49 -10.04 4.59
N ARG A 228 -8.02 -11.14 5.15
CA ARG A 228 -7.60 -11.64 6.47
C ARG A 228 -6.09 -11.83 6.56
N GLU A 229 -5.47 -12.49 5.58
CA GLU A 229 -4.04 -12.77 5.60
C GLU A 229 -3.20 -11.47 5.60
N PHE A 230 -3.57 -10.52 4.73
CA PHE A 230 -2.91 -9.22 4.65
C PHE A 230 -3.04 -8.44 5.96
N ALA A 231 -4.24 -8.40 6.55
CA ALA A 231 -4.48 -7.76 7.84
C ALA A 231 -3.63 -8.39 8.96
N LEU A 232 -3.54 -9.73 8.99
CA LEU A 232 -2.71 -10.43 9.97
C LEU A 232 -1.22 -10.16 9.78
N ARG A 233 -0.76 -9.95 8.53
CA ARG A 233 0.62 -9.54 8.26
C ARG A 233 0.92 -8.14 8.79
N LEU A 234 0.00 -7.19 8.66
CA LEU A 234 0.22 -5.82 9.16
C LEU A 234 0.45 -5.79 10.68
N VAL A 235 -0.29 -6.62 11.43
CA VAL A 235 -0.22 -6.68 12.91
C VAL A 235 0.72 -7.76 13.43
N ALA A 236 1.37 -8.53 12.56
CA ALA A 236 2.27 -9.61 12.98
C ALA A 236 3.46 -9.05 13.75
N LYS A 237 3.79 -9.66 14.88
CA LYS A 237 4.92 -9.29 15.74
C LYS A 237 6.18 -10.08 15.36
N PRO A 238 7.39 -9.62 15.75
CA PRO A 238 8.60 -10.41 15.59
C PRO A 238 8.43 -11.83 16.18
N GLY A 239 8.83 -12.83 15.42
CA GLY A 239 8.66 -14.25 15.74
C GLY A 239 7.43 -14.89 15.11
N ASP A 240 6.40 -14.12 14.77
CA ASP A 240 5.17 -14.66 14.19
C ASP A 240 5.42 -15.25 12.79
N LYS A 241 4.64 -16.30 12.47
CA LYS A 241 4.69 -16.96 11.14
C LYS A 241 4.50 -15.96 10.00
N LEU A 242 3.60 -14.99 10.18
CA LEU A 242 3.24 -13.98 9.17
C LEU A 242 4.11 -12.72 9.22
N TYR A 243 5.07 -12.62 10.15
CA TYR A 243 5.97 -11.47 10.22
C TYR A 243 6.80 -11.32 8.94
N CYS A 244 6.78 -10.13 8.35
CA CYS A 244 7.40 -9.86 7.06
C CYS A 244 7.77 -8.38 6.91
N ARG A 245 8.39 -8.02 5.78
CA ARG A 245 8.72 -6.63 5.43
C ARG A 245 7.52 -5.67 5.53
N LEU A 246 6.32 -6.12 5.18
CA LEU A 246 5.11 -5.30 5.32
C LEU A 246 4.84 -4.97 6.80
N SER A 247 4.96 -5.97 7.68
CA SER A 247 4.76 -5.82 9.13
C SER A 247 5.67 -4.73 9.69
N ILE A 248 6.98 -4.89 9.49
CA ILE A 248 7.95 -3.99 10.11
C ILE A 248 7.92 -2.58 9.51
N ASN A 249 7.73 -2.44 8.20
CA ASN A 249 7.66 -1.13 7.55
C ASN A 249 6.40 -0.35 7.97
N THR A 250 5.25 -1.02 8.09
CA THR A 250 4.03 -0.36 8.57
C THR A 250 4.16 -0.01 10.06
N GLN A 251 4.68 -0.91 10.89
CA GLN A 251 4.84 -0.68 12.34
C GLN A 251 5.92 0.35 12.66
N LEU A 252 6.91 0.56 11.78
CA LEU A 252 7.85 1.66 11.89
C LEU A 252 7.11 3.01 11.90
N LEU A 253 6.20 3.20 10.94
CA LEU A 253 5.56 4.49 10.66
C LEU A 253 4.21 4.69 11.37
N ALA A 254 3.58 3.63 11.88
CA ALA A 254 2.25 3.70 12.47
C ALA A 254 2.03 2.68 13.59
N ARG A 255 1.03 2.95 14.44
CA ARG A 255 0.37 1.93 15.26
C ARG A 255 -0.70 1.24 14.43
N VAL A 256 -0.82 -0.07 14.57
CA VAL A 256 -1.73 -0.89 13.75
C VAL A 256 -2.46 -1.90 14.63
N ASP A 257 -3.78 -1.86 14.57
CA ASP A 257 -4.65 -2.73 15.38
C ASP A 257 -5.61 -3.52 14.51
N HIS A 258 -5.75 -4.82 14.80
CA HIS A 258 -6.80 -5.66 14.20
C HIS A 258 -8.10 -5.43 14.96
N LEU A 259 -9.11 -4.88 14.30
CA LEU A 259 -10.35 -4.47 14.97
C LEU A 259 -11.43 -5.55 14.96
N MET A 260 -11.69 -6.14 13.79
CA MET A 260 -12.73 -7.16 13.66
C MET A 260 -12.56 -8.03 12.41
N LYS A 261 -13.16 -9.22 12.47
CA LYS A 261 -13.25 -10.18 11.37
C LYS A 261 -14.53 -9.91 10.56
N VAL A 262 -14.44 -9.93 9.23
CA VAL A 262 -15.62 -9.74 8.36
C VAL A 262 -15.78 -10.93 7.43
N GLY A 263 -16.93 -11.60 7.56
CA GLY A 263 -17.33 -12.74 6.74
C GLY A 263 -17.49 -12.41 5.26
N LYS A 264 -17.07 -13.28 4.34
CA LYS A 264 -17.29 -13.10 2.88
C LYS A 264 -18.76 -12.90 2.47
N ASN A 265 -19.70 -13.44 3.25
CA ASN A 265 -21.14 -13.32 3.00
C ASN A 265 -21.69 -11.89 3.21
N ASN A 266 -20.89 -11.00 3.83
CA ASN A 266 -21.24 -9.59 4.03
C ASN A 266 -21.03 -8.73 2.79
N PHE A 267 -20.57 -9.32 1.69
CA PHE A 267 -20.27 -8.63 0.43
C PHE A 267 -21.22 -9.05 -0.69
N ARG A 268 -21.35 -8.19 -1.70
CA ARG A 268 -22.02 -8.48 -2.96
C ARG A 268 -21.18 -7.96 -4.13
N PRO A 269 -20.75 -8.83 -5.06
CA PRO A 269 -20.66 -10.29 -4.92
C PRO A 269 -19.67 -10.71 -3.80
N PRO A 270 -19.78 -11.92 -3.23
CA PRO A 270 -18.88 -12.37 -2.17
C PRO A 270 -17.44 -12.58 -2.69
N PRO A 271 -16.40 -12.15 -1.95
CA PRO A 271 -15.02 -12.48 -2.27
C PRO A 271 -14.73 -13.96 -2.00
N LYS A 272 -13.62 -14.45 -2.55
CA LYS A 272 -13.16 -15.83 -2.33
C LYS A 272 -12.59 -16.07 -0.93
N VAL A 273 -12.17 -15.00 -0.24
CA VAL A 273 -11.45 -15.06 1.03
C VAL A 273 -12.13 -14.21 2.10
N GLU A 274 -11.83 -14.50 3.36
CA GLU A 274 -12.30 -13.73 4.51
C GLU A 274 -11.62 -12.37 4.59
N SER A 275 -12.30 -11.39 5.20
CA SER A 275 -11.83 -10.02 5.37
C SER A 275 -11.56 -9.66 6.83
N SER A 276 -10.92 -8.52 7.05
CA SER A 276 -10.69 -7.91 8.36
C SER A 276 -10.61 -6.41 8.27
N VAL A 277 -11.06 -5.75 9.34
CA VAL A 277 -10.92 -4.32 9.52
C VAL A 277 -9.70 -4.06 10.40
N VAL A 278 -8.86 -3.15 9.97
CA VAL A 278 -7.62 -2.74 10.63
C VAL A 278 -7.66 -1.24 10.86
N ARG A 279 -7.21 -0.79 12.03
CA ARG A 279 -6.94 0.61 12.30
C ARG A 279 -5.46 0.90 12.10
N ILE A 280 -5.15 2.01 11.43
CA ILE A 280 -3.78 2.53 11.27
C ILE A 280 -3.75 3.96 11.79
N GLU A 281 -2.84 4.24 12.73
CA GLU A 281 -2.59 5.58 13.28
C GLU A 281 -1.14 5.97 13.01
N PRO A 282 -0.86 6.95 12.14
CA PRO A 282 0.51 7.41 11.88
C PRO A 282 1.18 7.89 13.16
N LYS A 283 2.46 7.56 13.33
CA LYS A 283 3.27 8.14 14.40
C LYS A 283 3.60 9.60 14.04
N ASN A 284 3.28 10.51 14.94
CA ASN A 284 3.56 11.93 14.79
C ASN A 284 4.20 12.46 16.10
N PRO A 285 5.49 12.86 16.08
CA PRO A 285 6.39 12.83 14.92
C PRO A 285 6.74 11.39 14.48
N PRO A 286 7.04 11.17 13.18
CA PRO A 286 7.58 9.89 12.73
C PRO A 286 9.03 9.74 13.22
N PRO A 287 9.55 8.50 13.32
CA PRO A 287 10.96 8.31 13.64
C PRO A 287 11.86 8.99 12.58
N PRO A 288 12.98 9.64 12.98
CA PRO A 288 13.86 10.38 12.09
C PRO A 288 14.75 9.42 11.28
N ILE A 289 14.13 8.57 10.47
CA ILE A 289 14.79 7.52 9.69
C ILE A 289 14.49 7.76 8.22
N ASN A 290 15.55 7.76 7.40
CA ASN A 290 15.37 7.75 5.95
C ASN A 290 14.69 6.44 5.54
N PHE A 291 13.46 6.54 5.04
CA PHE A 291 12.67 5.36 4.71
C PHE A 291 13.25 4.55 3.53
N GLN A 292 13.98 5.19 2.61
CA GLN A 292 14.60 4.49 1.48
C GLN A 292 15.74 3.59 1.96
N GLU A 293 16.61 4.13 2.82
CA GLU A 293 17.67 3.40 3.51
C GLU A 293 17.12 2.21 4.30
N TRP A 294 16.11 2.50 5.14
CA TRP A 294 15.42 1.50 5.94
C TRP A 294 14.84 0.37 5.07
N ASP A 295 14.09 0.72 4.03
CA ASP A 295 13.43 -0.26 3.17
C ASP A 295 14.44 -1.08 2.36
N GLY A 296 15.59 -0.51 1.99
CA GLY A 296 16.71 -1.21 1.36
C GLY A 296 17.29 -2.29 2.26
N LEU A 297 17.61 -1.96 3.52
CA LEU A 297 18.08 -2.92 4.52
C LEU A 297 17.03 -4.02 4.79
N VAL A 298 15.79 -3.63 5.05
CA VAL A 298 14.70 -4.57 5.32
C VAL A 298 14.44 -5.48 4.12
N ARG A 299 14.52 -4.95 2.89
CA ARG A 299 14.37 -5.75 1.67
C ARG A 299 15.39 -6.88 1.61
N ILE A 300 16.67 -6.60 1.87
CA ILE A 300 17.77 -7.58 1.84
C ILE A 300 17.54 -8.67 2.87
N THR A 301 17.29 -8.28 4.12
CA THR A 301 17.19 -9.20 5.26
C THR A 301 15.95 -10.10 5.20
N PHE A 302 14.83 -9.62 4.63
CA PHE A 302 13.59 -10.38 4.53
C PHE A 302 13.49 -11.31 3.31
N VAL A 303 14.43 -11.28 2.34
CA VAL A 303 14.42 -12.23 1.19
C VAL A 303 14.36 -13.68 1.68
N ARG A 304 15.16 -14.01 2.69
CA ARG A 304 15.13 -15.31 3.38
C ARG A 304 15.05 -15.10 4.89
N LYS A 305 13.91 -14.61 5.40
CA LYS A 305 13.72 -14.22 6.81
C LYS A 305 14.12 -15.25 7.89
N ASN A 306 14.19 -16.54 7.53
CA ASN A 306 14.57 -17.64 8.42
C ASN A 306 16.09 -17.96 8.41
N LYS A 307 16.86 -17.34 7.52
CA LYS A 307 18.33 -17.47 7.46
C LYS A 307 18.97 -16.32 8.23
N THR A 308 20.23 -16.53 8.62
CA THR A 308 21.01 -15.53 9.37
C THR A 308 21.28 -14.29 8.52
N LEU A 309 21.55 -13.14 9.16
CA LEU A 309 21.89 -11.93 8.42
C LEU A 309 23.18 -12.11 7.63
N SER A 310 24.21 -12.75 8.19
CA SER A 310 25.43 -13.08 7.44
C SER A 310 25.10 -13.80 6.12
N ALA A 311 24.18 -14.77 6.14
CA ALA A 311 23.74 -15.47 4.93
C ALA A 311 22.88 -14.61 3.98
N ALA A 312 22.24 -13.53 4.46
CA ALA A 312 21.50 -12.58 3.63
C ALA A 312 22.45 -11.65 2.85
N PHE A 313 23.55 -11.22 3.49
CA PHE A 313 24.53 -10.30 2.90
C PHE A 313 25.57 -10.97 1.99
N LYS A 314 25.69 -12.31 2.01
CA LYS A 314 26.56 -13.07 1.09
C LYS A 314 26.07 -13.14 -0.37
N SER A 315 24.91 -12.56 -0.68
CA SER A 315 24.41 -12.50 -2.06
C SER A 315 25.26 -11.56 -2.91
N SER A 316 25.68 -12.00 -4.10
CA SER A 316 26.50 -11.19 -5.02
C SER A 316 25.83 -9.86 -5.37
N ALA A 317 24.52 -9.87 -5.63
CA ALA A 317 23.75 -8.66 -5.92
C ALA A 317 23.73 -7.67 -4.74
N VAL A 318 23.78 -8.17 -3.50
CA VAL A 318 23.83 -7.33 -2.29
C VAL A 318 25.21 -6.72 -2.14
N GLN A 319 26.27 -7.52 -2.31
CA GLN A 319 27.65 -7.03 -2.23
C GLN A 319 27.92 -5.97 -3.29
N GLN A 320 27.49 -6.18 -4.54
CA GLN A 320 27.62 -5.21 -5.63
C GLN A 320 26.90 -3.89 -5.33
N LEU A 321 25.68 -3.97 -4.77
CA LEU A 321 24.92 -2.78 -4.36
C LEU A 321 25.68 -1.98 -3.28
N LEU A 322 26.09 -2.65 -2.21
CA LEU A 322 26.72 -1.99 -1.07
C LEU A 322 28.13 -1.49 -1.41
N GLU A 323 28.87 -2.22 -2.24
CA GLU A 323 30.19 -1.79 -2.71
C GLU A 323 30.08 -0.54 -3.57
N LYS A 324 29.12 -0.49 -4.50
CA LYS A 324 28.84 0.71 -5.30
C LYS A 324 28.56 1.91 -4.41
N ASN A 325 27.67 1.75 -3.43
CA ASN A 325 27.29 2.83 -2.53
C ASN A 325 28.45 3.26 -1.61
N TYR A 326 29.25 2.30 -1.12
CA TYR A 326 30.44 2.58 -0.34
C TYR A 326 31.53 3.32 -1.14
N ARG A 327 31.73 2.97 -2.42
CA ARG A 327 32.64 3.70 -3.32
C ARG A 327 32.19 5.15 -3.53
N ILE A 328 30.88 5.39 -3.67
CA ILE A 328 30.31 6.75 -3.74
C ILE A 328 30.60 7.51 -2.44
N HIS A 329 30.34 6.90 -1.29
CA HIS A 329 30.66 7.49 0.02
C HIS A 329 32.15 7.87 0.13
N CYS A 330 33.05 6.94 -0.20
CA CYS A 330 34.49 7.20 -0.15
C CYS A 330 34.90 8.35 -1.08
N SER A 331 34.34 8.43 -2.28
CA SER A 331 34.58 9.52 -3.22
C SER A 331 34.11 10.88 -2.66
N LEU A 332 32.91 10.93 -2.07
CA LEU A 332 32.36 12.16 -1.48
C LEU A 332 33.17 12.66 -0.26
N HIS A 333 33.79 11.74 0.47
CA HIS A 333 34.55 12.05 1.69
C HIS A 333 36.08 12.02 1.50
N ASN A 334 36.56 11.89 0.26
CA ASN A 334 37.99 11.77 -0.08
C ASN A 334 38.71 10.64 0.68
N ILE A 335 38.03 9.52 0.90
CA ILE A 335 38.58 8.32 1.53
C ILE A 335 39.18 7.44 0.44
N ILE A 336 40.45 7.08 0.58
CA ILE A 336 41.13 6.16 -0.35
C ILE A 336 40.73 4.73 0.01
N ILE A 337 40.26 3.98 -0.99
CA ILE A 337 39.94 2.56 -0.83
C ILE A 337 41.22 1.75 -1.12
N PRO A 338 41.68 0.91 -0.18
CA PRO A 338 42.82 0.03 -0.40
C PRO A 338 42.62 -0.92 -1.60
N GLU A 339 43.70 -1.30 -2.28
CA GLU A 339 43.63 -2.22 -3.43
C GLU A 339 43.11 -3.62 -3.05
N ASP A 340 43.34 -4.04 -1.81
CA ASP A 340 42.90 -5.32 -1.24
C ASP A 340 41.53 -5.24 -0.54
N PHE A 341 40.78 -4.14 -0.73
CA PHE A 341 39.48 -3.94 -0.10
C PHE A 341 38.46 -5.02 -0.46
N SER A 342 37.85 -5.60 0.57
CA SER A 342 36.77 -6.57 0.46
C SER A 342 35.51 -6.07 1.15
N ILE A 343 34.47 -5.77 0.35
CA ILE A 343 33.16 -5.38 0.88
C ILE A 343 32.54 -6.48 1.74
N ALA A 344 32.79 -7.74 1.40
CA ALA A 344 32.26 -8.89 2.13
C ALA A 344 32.81 -8.94 3.56
N ASP A 345 34.11 -8.68 3.72
CA ASP A 345 34.77 -8.68 5.03
C ASP A 345 34.34 -7.48 5.86
N LYS A 346 34.24 -6.29 5.25
CA LYS A 346 33.71 -5.10 5.95
C LYS A 346 32.28 -5.33 6.44
N ILE A 347 31.40 -5.91 5.63
CA ILE A 347 30.04 -6.24 6.06
C ILE A 347 30.06 -7.25 7.22
N GLN A 348 30.87 -8.31 7.12
CA GLN A 348 30.93 -9.32 8.18
C GLN A 348 31.50 -8.75 9.49
N GLN A 349 32.48 -7.84 9.42
CA GLN A 349 32.99 -7.11 10.59
C GLN A 349 31.89 -6.30 11.25
N ILE A 350 31.10 -5.53 10.49
CA ILE A 350 29.96 -4.75 11.00
C ILE A 350 28.92 -5.67 11.67
N LEU A 351 28.55 -6.77 11.02
CA LEU A 351 27.59 -7.72 11.58
C LEU A 351 28.09 -8.39 12.86
N THR A 352 29.40 -8.59 12.99
CA THR A 352 30.02 -9.20 14.16
C THR A 352 30.13 -8.19 15.31
N SER A 353 30.61 -6.97 15.04
CA SER A 353 30.74 -5.91 16.04
C SER A 353 29.39 -5.48 16.62
N THR A 354 28.34 -5.52 15.82
CA THR A 354 26.97 -5.20 16.24
C THR A 354 26.19 -6.39 16.82
N GLY A 355 26.75 -7.61 16.79
CA GLY A 355 26.10 -8.82 17.31
C GLY A 355 24.91 -9.33 16.47
N PHE A 356 24.81 -8.94 15.20
CA PHE A 356 23.71 -9.31 14.31
C PHE A 356 24.01 -10.45 13.33
N SER A 357 25.25 -10.94 13.26
CA SER A 357 25.67 -11.98 12.29
C SER A 357 24.73 -13.19 12.24
N ASP A 358 24.39 -13.76 13.41
CA ASP A 358 23.56 -14.98 13.52
C ASP A 358 22.08 -14.70 13.80
N LYS A 359 21.71 -13.43 13.98
CA LYS A 359 20.31 -13.02 14.10
C LYS A 359 19.58 -13.24 12.78
N ARG A 360 18.25 -13.33 12.86
CA ARG A 360 17.37 -13.62 11.73
C ARG A 360 16.29 -12.56 11.68
N ALA A 361 16.01 -12.03 10.49
CA ALA A 361 14.99 -10.99 10.30
C ALA A 361 13.61 -11.37 10.87
N ARG A 362 13.26 -12.67 10.86
CA ARG A 362 11.97 -13.14 11.40
C ARG A 362 11.72 -12.78 12.87
N SER A 363 12.77 -12.55 13.66
CA SER A 363 12.68 -12.32 15.11
C SER A 363 13.24 -10.96 15.54
N MET A 364 13.67 -10.13 14.59
CA MET A 364 14.17 -8.78 14.87
C MET A 364 13.01 -7.80 14.92
N ASP A 365 13.00 -6.96 15.95
CA ASP A 365 12.07 -5.85 16.12
C ASP A 365 12.58 -4.56 15.45
N ILE A 366 11.84 -3.46 15.62
CA ILE A 366 12.19 -2.18 15.01
C ILE A 366 13.54 -1.68 15.53
N ASP A 367 13.81 -1.78 16.83
CA ASP A 367 15.03 -1.26 17.45
C ASP A 367 16.27 -2.04 17.01
N ASP A 368 16.14 -3.36 16.84
CA ASP A 368 17.17 -4.19 16.23
C ASP A 368 17.56 -3.69 14.82
N PHE A 369 16.56 -3.36 13.99
CA PHE A 369 16.82 -2.83 12.65
C PHE A 369 17.39 -1.41 12.66
N ILE A 370 16.98 -0.55 13.61
CA ILE A 370 17.56 0.79 13.78
C ILE A 370 19.04 0.68 14.13
N ARG A 371 19.39 -0.18 15.11
CA ARG A 371 20.78 -0.40 15.52
C ARG A 371 21.63 -0.97 14.40
N LEU A 372 21.09 -1.93 13.64
CA LEU A 372 21.77 -2.49 12.49
C LEU A 372 22.02 -1.45 11.40
N LEU A 373 20.99 -0.65 11.06
CA LEU A 373 21.11 0.42 10.07
C LEU A 373 22.14 1.46 10.50
N HIS A 374 22.12 1.86 11.77
CA HIS A 374 23.10 2.77 12.34
C HIS A 374 24.53 2.21 12.24
N GLY A 375 24.73 0.93 12.56
CA GLY A 375 26.03 0.28 12.45
C GLY A 375 26.59 0.27 11.03
N PHE A 376 25.74 0.08 10.01
CA PHE A 376 26.16 0.21 8.61
C PHE A 376 26.47 1.65 8.22
N ASN A 377 25.58 2.59 8.55
CA ASN A 377 25.73 4.00 8.17
C ASN A 377 26.96 4.65 8.83
N ALA A 378 27.28 4.28 10.07
CA ALA A 378 28.46 4.77 10.78
C ALA A 378 29.77 4.35 10.08
N GLU A 379 29.74 3.26 9.33
CA GLU A 379 30.86 2.71 8.57
C GLU A 379 30.82 3.10 7.08
N GLY A 380 29.98 4.08 6.72
CA GLY A 380 29.85 4.60 5.36
C GLY A 380 29.10 3.67 4.40
N ILE A 381 28.42 2.63 4.89
CA ILE A 381 27.64 1.71 4.07
C ILE A 381 26.18 2.13 4.06
N HIS A 382 25.67 2.43 2.87
CA HIS A 382 24.32 2.92 2.61
C HIS A 382 23.54 1.96 1.70
N PHE A 383 22.23 1.88 1.89
CA PHE A 383 21.29 1.00 1.20
C PHE A 383 20.51 1.68 0.06
N SER A 384 20.65 3.00 -0.09
CA SER A 384 20.04 3.81 -1.16
C SER A 384 21.05 4.68 -1.89
#